data_AF-A0A182T3F8-F1
#
_entry.id   AF-A0A182T3F8-F1
#
_cell.length_a   1.000
_cell.length_b   1.000
_cell.length_c   1.000
_cell.angle_alpha   90.00
_cell.angle_beta   90.00
_cell.angle_gamma   90.00
#
_symmetry.space_group_name_H-M   'P 1'
#
loop_
_entity.id
_entity.type
_entity.pdbx_description
1 polymer ?
#
loop_
_entity_poly.entity_id
_entity_poly.type
_entity_poly.pdbx_seq_one_letter_code
_entity_poly.pdbx_strand_id
1 'polypeptide(L)'
;MIKAWQKAQKRREPLLVIGEGSNVLFLEDFAGTVMVNSLKGIEVREEDDAWHLHVSSGENWHDLVSQTLEQGIPGLENLALIPGLVGSAPIQNIGAYGFELKQVCEYVDLLDLNTGEIDRMSSERCEFGYRESVFKHEFKVGYVIVGVGLRLNKQWSPLLNYGDLTKLDPQTVTPQQVFDAVCVMRR
;
A
#
# COMPACT_ATOMS: atom_id res chain seq x y z
N MET A 1 8.83 4.99 -16.33
CA MET A 1 8.94 6.07 -15.33
C MET A 1 10.11 7.00 -15.62
N ILE A 2 11.37 6.52 -15.63
CA ILE A 2 12.58 7.36 -15.86
C ILE A 2 12.49 8.22 -17.13
N LYS A 3 12.08 7.66 -18.28
CA LYS A 3 11.92 8.43 -19.53
C LYS A 3 10.92 9.59 -19.40
N ALA A 4 9.85 9.40 -18.63
CA ALA A 4 8.86 10.46 -18.39
C ALA A 4 9.44 11.57 -17.51
N TRP A 5 10.17 11.20 -16.45
CA TRP A 5 10.92 12.14 -15.61
C TRP A 5 11.92 12.97 -16.42
N GLN A 6 12.78 12.32 -17.21
CA GLN A 6 13.77 13.00 -18.04
C GLN A 6 13.11 13.95 -19.05
N LYS A 7 11.96 13.58 -19.62
CA LYS A 7 11.22 14.45 -20.53
C LYS A 7 10.64 15.67 -19.82
N ALA A 8 10.09 15.49 -18.61
CA ALA A 8 9.59 16.58 -17.79
C ALA A 8 10.71 17.55 -17.39
N GLN A 9 11.85 17.01 -16.95
CA GLN A 9 13.05 17.80 -16.63
C GLN A 9 13.56 18.62 -17.82
N LYS A 10 13.63 18.03 -19.03
CA LYS A 10 14.01 18.75 -20.27
C LYS A 10 13.06 19.90 -20.59
N ARG A 11 11.77 19.75 -20.28
CA ARG A 11 10.74 20.77 -20.47
C ARG A 11 10.65 21.77 -19.31
N ARG A 12 11.39 21.53 -18.22
CA ARG A 12 11.32 22.29 -16.97
C ARG A 12 9.90 22.32 -16.41
N GLU A 13 9.16 21.22 -16.56
CA GLU A 13 7.81 21.06 -16.04
C GLU A 13 7.81 20.10 -14.84
N PRO A 14 6.94 20.30 -13.84
CA PRO A 14 6.80 19.37 -12.73
C PRO A 14 6.26 18.02 -13.21
N LEU A 15 6.69 16.94 -12.57
CA LEU A 15 6.11 15.61 -12.73
C LEU A 15 5.28 15.28 -11.48
N LEU A 16 4.01 14.96 -11.67
CA LEU A 16 3.15 14.41 -10.63
C LEU A 16 2.93 12.92 -10.89
N VAL A 17 3.22 12.07 -9.91
CA VAL A 17 2.91 10.64 -9.98
C VAL A 17 1.61 10.38 -9.24
N ILE A 18 0.66 9.74 -9.91
CA ILE A 18 -0.64 9.37 -9.31
C ILE A 18 -0.87 7.87 -9.42
N GLY A 19 -1.50 7.31 -8.40
CA GLY A 19 -2.19 6.02 -8.50
C GLY A 19 -3.58 6.23 -9.11
N GLU A 20 -4.63 5.84 -8.38
CA GLU A 20 -6.02 6.06 -8.78
C GLU A 20 -6.53 7.50 -8.54
N GLY A 21 -5.73 8.34 -7.87
CA GLY A 21 -6.12 9.71 -7.53
C GLY A 21 -7.17 9.81 -6.41
N SER A 22 -7.40 8.73 -5.65
CA SER A 22 -8.40 8.66 -4.56
C SER A 22 -8.14 9.59 -3.37
N ASN A 23 -6.97 10.24 -3.33
CA ASN A 23 -6.54 11.15 -2.25
C ASN A 23 -5.81 12.39 -2.82
N VAL A 24 -6.27 12.90 -3.96
CA VAL A 24 -5.71 14.09 -4.61
C VAL A 24 -6.83 15.09 -4.90
N LEU A 25 -6.57 16.37 -4.66
CA LEU A 25 -7.45 17.47 -5.01
C LEU A 25 -6.70 18.44 -5.94
N PHE A 26 -7.06 18.48 -7.22
CA PHE A 26 -6.57 19.50 -8.14
C PHE A 26 -7.32 20.81 -7.88
N LEU A 27 -6.58 21.88 -7.57
CA LEU A 27 -7.15 23.21 -7.30
C LEU A 27 -7.27 24.05 -8.58
N GLU A 28 -6.48 23.72 -9.59
CA GLU A 28 -6.36 24.39 -10.89
C GLU A 28 -5.80 23.41 -11.91
N ASP A 29 -5.68 23.86 -13.17
CA ASP A 29 -5.03 23.08 -14.23
C ASP A 29 -3.57 22.80 -13.87
N PHE A 30 -3.19 21.53 -13.85
CA PHE A 30 -1.81 21.13 -13.54
C PHE A 30 -0.90 21.37 -14.75
N ALA A 31 -0.09 22.42 -14.70
CA ALA A 31 0.87 22.78 -15.74
C ALA A 31 2.14 21.88 -15.70
N GLY A 32 1.98 20.58 -15.92
CA GLY A 32 3.08 19.63 -15.94
C GLY A 32 2.70 18.27 -16.52
N THR A 33 3.58 17.28 -16.35
CA THR A 33 3.30 15.91 -16.75
C THR A 33 2.69 15.14 -15.58
N VAL A 34 1.54 14.49 -15.80
CA VAL A 34 0.97 13.51 -14.87
C VAL A 34 1.34 12.11 -15.34
N MET A 35 1.99 11.33 -14.47
CA MET A 35 2.30 9.94 -14.71
C MET A 35 1.41 9.05 -13.85
N VAL A 36 0.59 8.24 -14.52
CA VAL A 36 -0.23 7.22 -13.84
C VAL A 36 0.62 5.97 -13.62
N ASN A 37 0.66 5.51 -12.37
CA ASN A 37 1.33 4.26 -12.04
C ASN A 37 0.45 3.07 -12.45
N SER A 38 1.03 2.14 -13.22
CA SER A 38 0.34 0.94 -13.71
C SER A 38 1.26 -0.29 -13.68
N LEU A 39 2.26 -0.30 -12.78
CA LEU A 39 3.10 -1.48 -12.56
C LEU A 39 2.26 -2.62 -11.99
N LYS A 40 2.46 -3.83 -12.50
CA LYS A 40 1.70 -5.03 -12.14
C LYS A 40 2.64 -6.18 -11.84
N GLY A 41 2.18 -7.08 -10.98
CA GLY A 41 2.94 -8.24 -10.53
C GLY A 41 2.81 -8.43 -9.02
N ILE A 42 2.47 -9.66 -8.63
CA ILE A 42 2.42 -10.12 -7.25
C ILE A 42 3.23 -11.41 -7.21
N GLU A 43 4.27 -11.43 -6.37
CA GLU A 43 5.05 -12.63 -6.07
C GLU A 43 4.77 -13.03 -4.63
N VAL A 44 4.53 -14.32 -4.40
CA VAL A 44 4.29 -14.88 -3.07
C VAL A 44 5.36 -15.92 -2.80
N ARG A 45 6.12 -15.74 -1.72
CA ARG A 45 7.03 -16.74 -1.16
C ARG A 45 6.46 -17.22 0.16
N GLU A 46 6.30 -18.52 0.29
CA GLU A 46 5.86 -19.15 1.52
C GLU A 46 7.07 -19.62 2.34
N GLU A 47 7.07 -19.30 3.63
CA GLU A 47 8.00 -19.82 4.63
C GLU A 47 7.22 -20.53 5.74
N ASP A 48 7.90 -21.13 6.72
CA ASP A 48 7.25 -21.94 7.75
C ASP A 48 6.28 -21.13 8.64
N ASP A 49 6.60 -19.86 8.91
CA ASP A 49 5.88 -18.99 9.84
C ASP A 49 5.02 -17.91 9.15
N ALA A 50 5.33 -17.56 7.91
CA ALA A 50 4.68 -16.46 7.19
C ALA A 50 4.65 -16.63 5.66
N TRP A 51 3.82 -15.83 5.02
CA TRP A 51 3.89 -15.53 3.58
C TRP A 51 4.55 -14.17 3.38
N HIS A 52 5.53 -14.12 2.47
CA HIS A 52 6.20 -12.91 2.03
C HIS A 52 5.70 -12.55 0.63
N LEU A 53 5.07 -11.38 0.52
CA LEU A 53 4.53 -10.89 -0.73
C LEU A 53 5.42 -9.76 -1.24
N HIS A 54 5.83 -9.82 -2.50
CA HIS A 54 6.35 -8.66 -3.22
C HIS A 54 5.28 -8.19 -4.21
N VAL A 55 4.76 -6.99 -3.99
CA VAL A 55 3.64 -6.45 -4.76
C VAL A 55 4.07 -5.21 -5.52
N SER A 56 3.88 -5.22 -6.83
CA SER A 56 4.11 -4.07 -7.70
C SER A 56 3.23 -2.89 -7.29
N SER A 57 3.78 -1.70 -7.30
CA SER A 57 3.14 -0.51 -6.72
C SER A 57 1.89 -0.02 -7.46
N GLY A 58 1.62 -0.53 -8.67
CA GLY A 58 0.41 -0.22 -9.43
C GLY A 58 -0.72 -1.24 -9.26
N GLU A 59 -0.58 -2.23 -8.37
CA GLU A 59 -1.70 -3.11 -8.01
C GLU A 59 -2.77 -2.37 -7.21
N ASN A 60 -4.04 -2.73 -7.43
CA ASN A 60 -5.13 -2.18 -6.63
C ASN A 60 -5.09 -2.81 -5.23
N TRP A 61 -5.21 -1.97 -4.20
CA TRP A 61 -5.09 -2.42 -2.82
C TRP A 61 -6.22 -3.38 -2.40
N HIS A 62 -7.47 -3.07 -2.74
CA HIS A 62 -8.60 -3.90 -2.36
C HIS A 62 -8.62 -5.24 -3.10
N ASP A 63 -8.23 -5.24 -4.37
CA ASP A 63 -8.09 -6.46 -5.16
C ASP A 63 -7.00 -7.36 -4.56
N LEU A 64 -5.86 -6.78 -4.13
CA LEU A 64 -4.83 -7.52 -3.39
C LEU A 64 -5.40 -8.17 -2.12
N VAL A 65 -6.12 -7.42 -1.28
CA VAL A 65 -6.71 -7.93 -0.03
C VAL A 65 -7.67 -9.10 -0.31
N SER A 66 -8.50 -8.97 -1.35
CA SER A 66 -9.46 -10.00 -1.74
C SER A 66 -8.73 -11.25 -2.25
N GLN A 67 -7.74 -11.06 -3.12
CA GLN A 67 -6.93 -12.13 -3.69
C GLN A 67 -6.14 -12.91 -2.62
N THR A 68 -5.58 -12.23 -1.61
CA THR A 68 -4.87 -12.92 -0.52
C THR A 68 -5.82 -13.77 0.30
N LEU A 69 -7.03 -13.27 0.60
CA LEU A 69 -8.04 -14.05 1.33
C LEU A 69 -8.54 -15.27 0.54
N GLU A 70 -8.78 -15.12 -0.76
CA GLU A 70 -9.15 -16.23 -1.65
C GLU A 70 -8.08 -17.34 -1.70
N GLN A 71 -6.81 -16.97 -1.55
CA GLN A 71 -5.68 -17.92 -1.48
C GLN A 71 -5.45 -18.48 -0.07
N GLY A 72 -6.27 -18.11 0.92
CA GLY A 72 -6.09 -18.55 2.31
C GLY A 72 -4.92 -17.87 3.02
N ILE A 73 -4.53 -16.67 2.57
CA ILE A 73 -3.46 -15.83 3.14
C ILE A 73 -4.12 -14.64 3.88
N PRO A 74 -4.46 -14.81 5.18
CA PRO A 74 -5.07 -13.73 5.95
C PRO A 74 -4.03 -12.70 6.45
N GLY A 75 -4.52 -11.60 7.01
CA GLY A 75 -3.71 -10.55 7.63
C GLY A 75 -3.91 -9.15 7.07
N LEU A 76 -4.76 -8.99 6.03
CA LEU A 76 -5.07 -7.71 5.39
C LEU A 76 -6.55 -7.31 5.50
N GLU A 77 -7.40 -8.16 6.06
CA GLU A 77 -8.86 -8.02 6.09
C GLU A 77 -9.35 -6.74 6.75
N ASN A 78 -8.68 -6.24 7.80
CA ASN A 78 -9.00 -4.96 8.43
C ASN A 78 -8.79 -3.75 7.49
N LEU A 79 -7.99 -3.91 6.44
CA LEU A 79 -7.69 -2.89 5.44
C LEU A 79 -8.52 -3.05 4.15
N ALA A 80 -9.56 -3.88 4.18
CA ALA A 80 -10.45 -4.08 3.03
C ALA A 80 -11.19 -2.78 2.64
N LEU A 81 -11.53 -2.68 1.34
CA LEU A 81 -12.24 -1.55 0.73
C LEU A 81 -11.57 -0.18 0.92
N ILE A 82 -10.26 -0.15 1.19
CA ILE A 82 -9.44 1.07 1.08
C ILE A 82 -9.14 1.28 -0.42
N PRO A 83 -9.52 2.44 -1.01
CA PRO A 83 -9.26 2.72 -2.41
C PRO A 83 -7.79 3.07 -2.66
N GLY A 84 -7.34 2.99 -3.90
CA GLY A 84 -5.99 3.34 -4.31
C GLY A 84 -5.11 2.13 -4.61
N LEU A 85 -3.87 2.44 -4.98
CA LEU A 85 -2.87 1.44 -5.36
C LEU A 85 -1.97 1.08 -4.18
N VAL A 86 -1.38 -0.11 -4.24
CA VAL A 86 -0.41 -0.62 -3.27
C VAL A 86 0.77 0.34 -3.09
N GLY A 87 1.22 1.01 -4.15
CA GLY A 87 2.28 2.02 -4.08
C GLY A 87 1.94 3.25 -3.27
N SER A 88 0.66 3.57 -3.11
CA SER A 88 0.19 4.70 -2.31
C SER A 88 -0.01 4.33 -0.84
N ALA A 89 -0.14 3.04 -0.54
CA ALA A 89 -0.40 2.55 0.81
C ALA A 89 0.69 2.97 1.84
N PRO A 90 2.00 2.88 1.54
CA PRO A 90 3.05 3.32 2.47
C PRO A 90 3.07 4.83 2.70
N ILE A 91 2.70 5.65 1.70
CA ILE A 91 2.86 7.12 1.76
C ILE A 91 2.15 7.72 2.98
N GLN A 92 0.96 7.24 3.28
CA GLN A 92 0.19 7.66 4.46
C GLN A 92 -0.01 6.54 5.47
N ASN A 93 0.80 5.47 5.43
CA ASN A 93 0.64 4.30 6.31
C ASN A 93 -0.86 3.95 6.47
N ILE A 94 -1.49 3.50 5.38
CA ILE A 94 -2.94 3.27 5.36
C ILE A 94 -3.39 2.46 6.57
N GLY A 95 -4.54 2.80 7.12
CA GLY A 95 -5.02 2.15 8.32
C GLY A 95 -6.50 2.33 8.52
N ALA A 96 -7.15 1.28 8.99
CA ALA A 96 -8.56 1.21 9.30
C ALA A 96 -8.78 0.13 10.37
N TYR A 97 -9.84 0.30 11.16
CA TYR A 97 -10.28 -0.72 12.13
C TYR A 97 -9.17 -1.21 13.07
N GLY A 98 -8.37 -0.27 13.60
CA GLY A 98 -7.28 -0.54 14.52
C GLY A 98 -5.99 -1.08 13.87
N PHE A 99 -6.00 -1.33 12.56
CA PHE A 99 -4.87 -1.88 11.83
C PHE A 99 -4.21 -0.82 10.93
N GLU A 100 -2.90 -0.87 10.79
CA GLU A 100 -2.09 0.00 9.92
C GLU A 100 -1.09 -0.82 9.09
N LEU A 101 -0.74 -0.34 7.90
CA LEU A 101 0.18 -1.02 6.97
C LEU A 101 1.51 -1.40 7.63
N LYS A 102 2.06 -0.53 8.47
CA LYS A 102 3.34 -0.77 9.17
C LYS A 102 3.39 -2.09 9.94
N GLN A 103 2.24 -2.66 10.32
CA GLN A 103 2.18 -3.93 11.05
C GLN A 103 2.53 -5.14 10.18
N VAL A 104 2.42 -5.00 8.85
CA VAL A 104 2.70 -6.05 7.86
C VAL A 104 3.73 -5.64 6.82
N CYS A 105 4.06 -4.35 6.72
CA CYS A 105 5.10 -3.88 5.79
C CYS A 105 6.47 -4.40 6.23
N GLU A 106 7.12 -5.15 5.35
CA GLU A 106 8.50 -5.61 5.51
C GLU A 106 9.48 -4.61 4.90
N TYR A 107 9.18 -4.14 3.67
CA TYR A 107 10.00 -3.16 2.97
C TYR A 107 9.21 -2.39 1.89
N VAL A 108 9.80 -1.33 1.37
CA VAL A 108 9.33 -0.55 0.23
C VAL A 108 10.49 -0.38 -0.75
N ASP A 109 10.26 -0.74 -2.01
CA ASP A 109 11.23 -0.52 -3.09
C ASP A 109 11.00 0.88 -3.68
N LEU A 110 11.98 1.76 -3.48
CA LEU A 110 11.94 3.17 -3.86
C LEU A 110 12.87 3.41 -5.05
N LEU A 111 12.31 3.80 -6.19
CA LEU A 111 13.06 4.19 -7.37
C LEU A 111 13.45 5.67 -7.30
N ASP A 112 14.74 5.97 -7.36
CA ASP A 112 15.24 7.32 -7.65
C ASP A 112 15.12 7.58 -9.15
N LEU A 113 14.33 8.58 -9.54
CA LEU A 113 14.09 8.90 -10.95
C LEU A 113 15.30 9.58 -11.62
N ASN A 114 16.23 10.15 -10.85
CA ASN A 114 17.42 10.82 -11.36
C ASN A 114 18.51 9.81 -11.71
N THR A 115 18.76 8.84 -10.83
CA THR A 115 19.81 7.83 -11.03
C THR A 115 19.27 6.57 -11.73
N GLY A 116 17.98 6.27 -11.53
CA GLY A 116 17.37 5.02 -11.96
C GLY A 116 17.62 3.85 -11.01
N GLU A 117 18.26 4.08 -9.87
CA GLU A 117 18.55 3.07 -8.86
C GLU A 117 17.33 2.81 -7.98
N ILE A 118 17.20 1.56 -7.51
CA ILE A 118 16.15 1.16 -6.58
C ILE A 118 16.80 0.91 -5.22
N ASP A 119 16.36 1.66 -4.21
CA ASP A 119 16.71 1.42 -2.82
C ASP A 119 15.56 0.67 -2.13
N ARG A 120 15.90 -0.46 -1.50
CA ARG A 120 14.95 -1.23 -0.68
C ARG A 120 14.98 -0.68 0.74
N MET A 121 13.95 0.07 1.10
CA MET A 121 13.78 0.64 2.42
C MET A 121 13.09 -0.35 3.34
N SER A 122 13.72 -0.70 4.47
CA SER A 122 13.04 -1.49 5.50
C SER A 122 11.87 -0.71 6.11
N SER A 123 10.95 -1.40 6.77
CA SER A 123 9.82 -0.78 7.46
C SER A 123 10.25 0.30 8.47
N GLU A 124 11.36 0.09 9.17
CA GLU A 124 11.92 1.06 10.13
C GLU A 124 12.38 2.34 9.42
N ARG A 125 13.04 2.20 8.26
CA ARG A 125 13.49 3.34 7.43
C ARG A 125 12.33 4.10 6.80
N CYS A 126 11.13 3.53 6.74
CA CYS A 126 9.95 4.20 6.21
C CYS A 126 9.36 5.24 7.20
N GLU A 127 9.78 5.22 8.47
CA GLU A 127 9.35 6.15 9.52
C GLU A 127 7.82 6.28 9.62
N PHE A 128 7.12 5.14 9.60
CA PHE A 128 5.66 5.13 9.63
C PHE A 128 5.10 5.74 10.93
N GLY A 129 4.17 6.68 10.76
CA GLY A 129 3.35 7.26 11.83
C GLY A 129 1.87 7.25 11.47
N TYR A 130 1.05 7.90 12.30
CA TYR A 130 -0.38 8.04 12.00
C TYR A 130 -0.57 8.95 10.78
N ARG A 131 -1.00 8.38 9.66
CA ARG A 131 -1.12 9.08 8.36
C ARG A 131 0.20 9.72 7.88
N GLU A 132 1.32 9.11 8.24
CA GLU A 132 2.65 9.69 8.11
C GLU A 132 3.70 8.66 7.66
N SER A 133 4.67 9.12 6.87
CA SER A 133 5.87 8.37 6.49
C SER A 133 6.93 9.32 5.93
N VAL A 134 8.17 8.85 5.83
CA VAL A 134 9.27 9.60 5.19
C VAL A 134 8.96 9.99 3.73
N PHE A 135 8.12 9.23 3.03
CA PHE A 135 7.74 9.47 1.63
C PHE A 135 6.94 10.75 1.41
N LYS A 136 6.32 11.31 2.46
CA LYS A 136 5.64 12.61 2.40
C LYS A 136 6.61 13.79 2.46
N HIS A 137 7.85 13.55 2.89
CA HIS A 137 8.86 14.58 3.14
C HIS A 137 10.05 14.40 2.21
N GLU A 138 11.06 13.64 2.65
CA GLU A 138 12.35 13.50 1.98
C GLU A 138 12.21 12.95 0.56
N PHE A 139 11.36 11.93 0.38
CA PHE A 139 11.18 11.25 -0.91
C PHE A 139 9.95 11.70 -1.69
N LYS A 140 9.44 12.92 -1.42
CA LYS A 140 8.24 13.43 -2.09
C LYS A 140 8.46 13.73 -3.58
N VAL A 141 9.66 14.19 -3.95
CA VAL A 141 9.98 14.65 -5.31
C VAL A 141 11.17 13.88 -5.85
N GLY A 142 11.06 13.40 -7.08
CA GLY A 142 12.15 12.66 -7.74
C GLY A 142 12.23 11.19 -7.37
N TYR A 143 11.33 10.69 -6.52
CA TYR A 143 11.26 9.28 -6.13
C TYR A 143 9.87 8.70 -6.41
N VAL A 144 9.82 7.38 -6.64
CA VAL A 144 8.58 6.63 -6.86
C VAL A 144 8.66 5.28 -6.18
N ILE A 145 7.65 4.93 -5.38
CA ILE A 145 7.50 3.57 -4.87
C ILE A 145 7.15 2.65 -6.05
N VAL A 146 7.97 1.63 -6.29
CA VAL A 146 7.81 0.66 -7.39
C VAL A 146 7.38 -0.73 -6.91
N GLY A 147 7.63 -1.06 -5.65
CA GLY A 147 7.18 -2.30 -5.02
C GLY A 147 7.02 -2.15 -3.51
N VAL A 148 6.18 -3.01 -2.93
CA VAL A 148 5.94 -3.08 -1.48
C VAL A 148 6.06 -4.54 -1.05
N GLY A 149 6.89 -4.78 -0.04
CA GLY A 149 7.05 -6.07 0.62
C GLY A 149 6.11 -6.18 1.81
N LEU A 150 5.29 -7.22 1.86
CA LEU A 150 4.41 -7.51 2.99
C LEU A 150 4.75 -8.88 3.59
N ARG A 151 4.75 -8.97 4.92
CA ARG A 151 4.90 -10.22 5.66
C ARG A 151 3.62 -10.53 6.43
N LEU A 152 2.96 -11.63 6.08
CA LEU A 152 1.68 -12.06 6.66
C LEU A 152 1.87 -13.36 7.45
N ASN A 153 1.59 -13.34 8.76
CA ASN A 153 1.81 -14.51 9.63
C ASN A 153 0.82 -15.64 9.33
N LYS A 154 1.30 -16.88 9.30
CA LYS A 154 0.45 -18.08 9.23
C LYS A 154 -0.36 -18.31 10.49
N GLN A 155 0.20 -17.95 11.65
CA GLN A 155 -0.55 -17.90 12.90
C GLN A 155 -1.41 -16.63 12.91
N TRP A 156 -2.54 -16.71 12.21
CA TRP A 156 -3.50 -15.62 12.15
C TRP A 156 -4.10 -15.32 13.53
N SER A 157 -4.26 -14.04 13.83
CA SER A 157 -4.92 -13.53 15.04
C SER A 157 -5.81 -12.36 14.65
N PRO A 158 -7.13 -12.44 14.88
CA PRO A 158 -8.06 -11.41 14.43
C PRO A 158 -7.90 -10.12 15.24
N LEU A 159 -7.93 -8.97 14.55
CA LEU A 159 -7.99 -7.67 15.21
C LEU A 159 -9.44 -7.15 15.27
N LEU A 160 -10.05 -7.27 16.44
CA LEU A 160 -11.48 -7.02 16.66
C LEU A 160 -11.77 -5.81 17.56
N ASN A 161 -10.78 -4.94 17.81
CA ASN A 161 -10.86 -3.89 18.82
C ASN A 161 -11.60 -2.61 18.37
N TYR A 162 -12.27 -2.63 17.21
CA TYR A 162 -12.85 -1.42 16.61
C TYR A 162 -14.30 -1.63 16.18
N GLY A 163 -15.18 -0.71 16.57
CA GLY A 163 -16.56 -0.63 16.08
C GLY A 163 -17.32 -1.94 16.21
N ASP A 164 -18.02 -2.34 15.15
CA ASP A 164 -18.83 -3.56 15.13
C ASP A 164 -18.00 -4.85 15.12
N LEU A 165 -16.69 -4.80 14.85
CA LEU A 165 -15.82 -5.98 14.95
C LEU A 165 -15.74 -6.52 16.38
N THR A 166 -15.94 -5.66 17.38
CA THR A 166 -15.97 -6.04 18.81
C THR A 166 -17.09 -7.04 19.15
N LYS A 167 -18.09 -7.18 18.27
CA LYS A 167 -19.21 -8.11 18.42
C LYS A 167 -18.90 -9.51 17.90
N LEU A 168 -17.79 -9.67 17.15
CA LEU A 168 -17.35 -10.96 16.64
C LEU A 168 -16.65 -11.75 17.75
N ASP A 169 -16.88 -13.06 17.80
CA ASP A 169 -16.25 -13.93 18.78
C ASP A 169 -14.81 -14.27 18.35
N PRO A 170 -13.77 -13.88 19.11
CA PRO A 170 -12.37 -14.14 18.77
C PRO A 170 -12.02 -15.63 18.60
N GLN A 171 -12.80 -16.55 19.20
CA GLN A 171 -12.52 -17.98 19.13
C GLN A 171 -13.04 -18.65 17.86
N THR A 172 -14.03 -18.05 17.20
CA THR A 172 -14.74 -18.67 16.08
C THR A 172 -14.72 -17.84 14.80
N VAL A 173 -14.37 -16.56 14.90
CA VAL A 173 -14.33 -15.65 13.76
C VAL A 173 -13.31 -16.12 12.72
N THR A 174 -13.65 -15.95 11.44
CA THR A 174 -12.75 -16.22 10.30
C THR A 174 -12.25 -14.93 9.66
N PRO A 175 -11.13 -14.96 8.91
CA PRO A 175 -10.64 -13.79 8.18
C PRO A 175 -11.71 -13.22 7.22
N GLN A 176 -12.47 -14.11 6.57
CA GLN A 176 -13.56 -13.72 5.67
C GLN A 176 -14.68 -12.97 6.41
N GLN A 177 -15.06 -13.40 7.61
CA GLN A 177 -16.08 -12.71 8.40
C GLN A 177 -15.63 -11.30 8.82
N VAL A 178 -14.34 -11.11 9.15
CA VAL A 178 -13.79 -9.78 9.42
C VAL A 178 -13.81 -8.92 8.16
N PHE A 179 -13.36 -9.45 7.01
CA PHE A 179 -13.40 -8.77 5.72
C PHE A 179 -14.81 -8.32 5.35
N ASP A 180 -15.79 -9.21 5.48
CA ASP A 180 -17.19 -8.92 5.16
C ASP A 180 -17.75 -7.84 6.08
N ALA A 181 -17.50 -7.94 7.38
CA ALA A 181 -17.92 -6.94 8.35
C ALA A 181 -17.29 -5.55 8.06
N VAL A 182 -16.01 -5.52 7.72
CA VAL A 182 -15.30 -4.30 7.30
C VAL A 182 -15.93 -3.71 6.04
N CYS A 183 -16.18 -4.54 5.02
CA CYS A 183 -16.79 -4.08 3.78
C CYS A 183 -18.20 -3.53 4.00
N VAL A 184 -19.01 -4.16 4.86
CA VAL A 184 -20.34 -3.67 5.23
C VAL A 184 -20.27 -2.31 5.91
N MET A 185 -19.37 -2.12 6.89
CA MET A 185 -19.23 -0.84 7.59
C MET A 185 -18.72 0.31 6.69
N ARG A 186 -18.08 0.01 5.56
CA ARG A 186 -17.52 1.02 4.64
C ARG A 186 -18.46 1.40 3.49
N ARG A 187 -19.54 0.65 3.26
CA ARG A 187 -20.55 0.93 2.22
C ARG A 187 -21.63 1.85 2.76
#